data_AF-A0A101IK77-F1
#
_entry.id   AF-A0A101IK77-F1
#
_cell.length_a   1.000
_cell.length_b   1.000
_cell.length_c   1.000
_cell.angle_alpha   90.00
_cell.angle_beta   90.00
_cell.angle_gamma   90.00
#
_symmetry.space_group_name_H-M   'P 1'
#
loop_
_entity.id
_entity.type
_entity.pdbx_description
1 polymer ?
#
loop_
_entity_poly.entity_id
_entity_poly.type
_entity_poly.pdbx_seq_one_letter_code
_entity_poly.pdbx_strand_id
1 'polypeptide(L)'
;MDYESLSDYLESKTAARRDMPFGPDTLVFKVLDKIFALVAWQEDPLTISLKADPIDAVILRKQYAAITPGYHLNKKHWNTVRLDSSVPDDEVKRMIDESYTLVVEKMTKAKQQQLRRMGWQKMAKLLDKIIVVDLEATCWQGDPPPGETSEIIEIGLCTLDVKSGERSEKWTIFIKPEHSTLSDYCIELTTIHPEMLENAPSLREACRLLQEKYHSNRRTWASYGDYDRIMMAQQCEKMGVPYPFGRSHINVKNLLALHLGLKREVNLLTGTALLDLPFEGTIHRGVDDAWNIAAVLSRVLLGRDR
;
A
#
# COMPACT_ATOMS: atom_id res chain seq x y z
N MET A 1 -17.08 -1.60 0.16
CA MET A 1 -17.03 -2.96 -0.38
C MET A 1 -18.40 -3.60 -0.29
N ASP A 2 -18.96 -4.03 -1.43
CA ASP A 2 -20.23 -4.76 -1.48
C ASP A 2 -20.05 -6.26 -1.19
N TYR A 3 -21.18 -6.99 -1.12
CA TYR A 3 -21.18 -8.42 -0.84
C TYR A 3 -20.44 -9.26 -1.89
N GLU A 4 -20.62 -8.96 -3.18
CA GLU A 4 -20.01 -9.74 -4.28
C GLU A 4 -18.49 -9.60 -4.24
N SER A 5 -17.98 -8.37 -4.18
CA SER A 5 -16.55 -8.08 -4.07
C SER A 5 -15.93 -8.69 -2.81
N LEU A 6 -16.68 -8.68 -1.70
CA LEU A 6 -16.24 -9.30 -0.45
C LEU A 6 -16.14 -10.83 -0.59
N SER A 7 -17.18 -11.46 -1.13
CA SER A 7 -17.25 -12.92 -1.29
C SER A 7 -16.14 -13.40 -2.23
N ASP A 8 -15.96 -12.77 -3.39
CA ASP A 8 -14.91 -13.09 -4.35
C ASP A 8 -13.53 -13.01 -3.71
N TYR A 9 -13.28 -11.96 -2.93
CA TYR A 9 -11.99 -11.80 -2.26
C TYR A 9 -11.74 -12.85 -1.17
N LEU A 10 -12.76 -13.21 -0.38
CA LEU A 10 -12.66 -14.26 0.64
C LEU A 10 -12.46 -15.65 0.02
N GLU A 11 -13.15 -15.94 -1.09
CA GLU A 11 -13.07 -17.22 -1.81
C GLU A 11 -11.77 -17.37 -2.61
N SER A 12 -11.13 -16.26 -2.99
CA SER A 12 -9.83 -16.26 -3.65
C SER A 12 -8.68 -16.84 -2.80
N LYS A 13 -8.85 -16.95 -1.47
CA LYS A 13 -7.80 -17.44 -0.58
C LYS A 13 -7.59 -18.94 -0.75
N THR A 14 -6.33 -19.39 -0.72
CA THR A 14 -5.97 -20.80 -0.89
C THR A 14 -6.75 -21.70 0.07
N ALA A 15 -7.42 -22.74 -0.44
CA ALA A 15 -8.22 -23.67 0.37
C ALA A 15 -9.31 -22.98 1.22
N ALA A 16 -9.79 -21.81 0.79
CA ALA A 16 -10.97 -21.18 1.35
C ALA A 16 -12.21 -22.00 1.00
N ARG A 17 -13.13 -22.10 1.96
CA ARG A 17 -14.48 -22.59 1.74
C ARG A 17 -15.48 -21.79 2.54
N ARG A 18 -16.67 -21.65 1.97
CA ARG A 18 -17.84 -21.04 2.60
C ARG A 18 -18.69 -22.11 3.28
N ASP A 19 -19.29 -21.77 4.42
CA ASP A 19 -20.09 -22.67 5.26
C ASP A 19 -21.11 -21.86 6.08
N MET A 20 -22.12 -22.53 6.67
CA MET A 20 -23.16 -21.93 7.51
C MET A 20 -23.38 -22.74 8.82
N PRO A 21 -22.35 -22.88 9.68
CA PRO A 21 -22.44 -23.72 10.88
C PRO A 21 -23.33 -23.11 11.99
N PHE A 22 -23.73 -21.84 11.87
CA PHE A 22 -24.47 -21.09 12.88
C PHE A 22 -25.88 -20.68 12.41
N GLY A 23 -26.38 -21.30 11.35
CA GLY A 23 -27.65 -20.94 10.71
C GLY A 23 -27.49 -20.07 9.46
N PRO A 24 -28.61 -19.68 8.83
CA PRO A 24 -28.61 -19.02 7.52
C PRO A 24 -28.10 -17.57 7.55
N ASP A 25 -28.09 -16.95 8.73
CA ASP A 25 -27.82 -15.51 8.87
C ASP A 25 -26.33 -15.17 8.99
N THR A 26 -25.47 -16.18 9.18
CA THR A 26 -24.02 -15.98 9.32
C THR A 26 -23.27 -16.91 8.37
N LEU A 27 -22.69 -16.32 7.33
CA LEU A 27 -21.73 -16.99 6.47
C LEU A 27 -20.39 -17.10 7.18
N VAL A 28 -19.76 -18.25 7.07
CA VAL A 28 -18.46 -18.52 7.68
C VAL A 28 -17.48 -18.94 6.61
N PHE A 29 -16.33 -18.26 6.56
CA PHE A 29 -15.24 -18.61 5.67
C PHE A 29 -14.13 -19.31 6.45
N LYS A 30 -13.72 -20.47 5.94
CA LYS A 30 -12.75 -21.35 6.57
C LYS A 30 -11.55 -21.59 5.65
N VAL A 31 -10.36 -21.62 6.23
CA VAL A 31 -9.16 -22.20 5.62
C VAL A 31 -9.03 -23.63 6.15
N LEU A 32 -9.18 -24.62 5.25
CA LEU A 32 -9.39 -26.02 5.64
C LEU A 32 -10.55 -26.13 6.66
N ASP A 33 -10.28 -26.50 7.91
CA ASP A 33 -11.26 -26.65 8.99
C ASP A 33 -11.32 -25.46 9.97
N LYS A 34 -10.60 -24.36 9.72
CA LYS A 34 -10.49 -23.24 10.67
C LYS A 34 -11.10 -21.96 10.12
N ILE A 35 -11.94 -21.32 10.94
CA ILE A 35 -12.64 -20.07 10.61
C ILE A 35 -11.66 -18.90 10.61
N PHE A 36 -11.67 -18.12 9.52
CA PHE A 36 -10.95 -16.86 9.39
C PHE A 36 -11.87 -15.65 9.12
N ALA A 37 -13.11 -15.84 8.69
CA ALA A 37 -14.09 -14.75 8.62
C ALA A 37 -15.50 -15.22 8.94
N LEU A 38 -16.30 -14.33 9.53
CA LEU A 38 -17.76 -14.50 9.69
C LEU A 38 -18.43 -13.27 9.08
N VAL A 39 -19.42 -13.47 8.21
CA VAL A 39 -20.10 -12.39 7.48
C VAL A 39 -21.59 -12.45 7.80
N ALA A 40 -22.13 -11.39 8.40
CA ALA A 40 -23.56 -11.18 8.54
C ALA A 40 -24.06 -10.52 7.26
N TRP A 41 -24.25 -11.35 6.23
CA TRP A 41 -24.47 -10.93 4.84
C TRP A 41 -25.87 -10.37 4.56
N GLN A 42 -26.82 -10.58 5.47
CA GLN A 42 -28.18 -10.07 5.40
C GLN A 42 -28.37 -8.74 6.17
N GLU A 43 -27.35 -8.29 6.91
CA GLU A 43 -27.38 -6.98 7.56
C GLU A 43 -27.18 -5.86 6.53
N ASP A 44 -27.79 -4.70 6.79
CA ASP A 44 -27.59 -3.49 6.01
C ASP A 44 -27.19 -2.33 6.93
N PRO A 45 -25.95 -1.82 6.85
CA PRO A 45 -24.83 -2.32 6.06
C PRO A 45 -24.29 -3.67 6.58
N LEU A 46 -23.79 -4.52 5.67
CA LEU A 46 -23.28 -5.85 6.03
C LEU A 46 -22.05 -5.76 6.93
N THR A 47 -21.88 -6.75 7.83
CA THR A 47 -20.76 -6.78 8.77
C THR A 47 -19.88 -8.02 8.57
N ILE A 48 -18.58 -7.85 8.82
CA ILE A 48 -17.60 -8.93 8.79
C ILE A 48 -16.77 -8.97 10.06
N SER A 49 -16.62 -10.15 10.66
CA SER A 49 -15.79 -10.39 11.83
C SER A 49 -14.50 -11.13 11.46
N LEU A 50 -13.36 -10.57 11.83
CA LEU A 50 -12.02 -10.99 11.42
C LEU A 50 -11.09 -11.13 12.63
N LYS A 51 -10.17 -12.12 12.57
CA LYS A 51 -9.08 -12.22 13.56
C LYS A 51 -8.12 -11.05 13.38
N ALA A 52 -7.63 -10.54 14.50
CA ALA A 52 -6.62 -9.50 14.56
C ALA A 52 -5.59 -9.80 15.66
N ASP A 53 -4.39 -9.26 15.49
CA ASP A 53 -3.44 -9.14 16.60
C ASP A 53 -4.05 -8.24 17.69
N PRO A 54 -3.87 -8.53 19.00
CA PRO A 54 -4.48 -7.73 20.06
C PRO A 54 -4.12 -6.24 20.02
N ILE A 55 -2.92 -5.88 19.59
CA ILE A 55 -2.48 -4.48 19.50
C ILE A 55 -3.20 -3.81 18.32
N ASP A 56 -3.12 -4.42 17.14
CA ASP A 56 -3.79 -3.92 15.93
C ASP A 56 -5.30 -3.81 16.14
N ALA A 57 -5.90 -4.77 16.84
CA ALA A 57 -7.32 -4.76 17.15
C ALA A 57 -7.74 -3.49 17.91
N VAL A 58 -6.93 -3.05 18.87
CA VAL A 58 -7.18 -1.83 19.65
C VAL A 58 -6.97 -0.58 18.78
N ILE A 59 -5.91 -0.54 17.97
CA ILE A 59 -5.60 0.60 17.10
C ILE A 59 -6.72 0.81 16.08
N LEU A 60 -7.12 -0.25 15.37
CA LEU A 60 -8.15 -0.20 14.34
C LEU A 60 -9.50 0.32 14.86
N ARG A 61 -9.90 -0.11 16.08
CA ARG A 61 -11.14 0.37 16.73
C ARG A 61 -11.09 1.85 17.11
N LYS A 62 -9.90 2.37 17.42
CA LYS A 62 -9.72 3.80 17.71
C LYS A 62 -9.71 4.64 16.44
N GLN A 63 -9.17 4.08 15.36
CA GLN A 63 -9.04 4.76 14.08
C GLN A 63 -10.38 4.82 13.33
N TYR A 64 -11.17 3.75 13.37
CA TYR A 64 -12.42 3.63 12.61
C TYR A 64 -13.59 3.33 13.54
N ALA A 65 -14.57 4.23 13.60
CA ALA A 65 -15.78 4.04 14.41
C ALA A 65 -16.63 2.84 13.96
N ALA A 66 -16.53 2.45 12.68
CA ALA A 66 -17.17 1.25 12.14
C ALA A 66 -16.50 -0.07 12.56
N ILE A 67 -15.32 -0.02 13.21
CA ILE A 67 -14.64 -1.20 13.72
C ILE A 67 -14.91 -1.33 15.22
N THR A 68 -15.59 -2.40 15.59
CA THR A 68 -15.98 -2.69 16.98
C THR A 68 -15.34 -4.00 17.46
N PRO A 69 -15.31 -4.26 18.78
CA PRO A 69 -14.90 -5.56 19.29
C PRO A 69 -15.79 -6.68 18.75
N GLY A 70 -15.19 -7.82 18.38
CA GLY A 70 -15.89 -8.95 17.76
C GLY A 70 -17.19 -9.34 18.46
N TYR A 71 -18.31 -9.19 17.77
CA TYR A 71 -19.63 -9.56 18.28
C TYR A 71 -19.70 -11.08 18.51
N HIS A 72 -20.11 -11.53 19.70
CA HIS A 72 -20.09 -12.95 20.14
C HIS A 72 -18.74 -13.68 20.07
N LEU A 73 -17.63 -12.98 19.86
CA LEU A 73 -16.29 -13.54 19.70
C LEU A 73 -15.35 -13.11 20.83
N ASN A 74 -14.14 -13.68 20.85
CA ASN A 74 -13.10 -13.23 21.76
C ASN A 74 -12.63 -11.82 21.35
N LYS A 75 -13.14 -10.82 22.06
CA LYS A 75 -12.90 -9.38 21.84
C LYS A 75 -11.43 -8.95 21.91
N LYS A 76 -10.52 -9.79 22.41
CA LYS A 76 -9.08 -9.54 22.35
C LYS A 76 -8.50 -9.81 20.96
N HIS A 77 -9.07 -10.76 20.23
CA HIS A 77 -8.51 -11.31 19.00
C HIS A 77 -9.39 -11.15 17.78
N TRP A 78 -10.57 -10.55 17.93
CA TRP A 78 -11.54 -10.39 16.85
C TRP A 78 -12.10 -8.98 16.81
N ASN A 79 -12.21 -8.45 15.61
CA ASN A 79 -12.90 -7.20 15.29
C ASN A 79 -14.11 -7.51 14.40
N THR A 80 -15.21 -6.77 14.59
CA THR A 80 -16.34 -6.71 13.66
C THR A 80 -16.27 -5.38 12.94
N VAL A 81 -16.25 -5.41 11.61
CA VAL A 81 -16.20 -4.25 10.73
C VAL A 81 -17.57 -4.09 10.08
N ARG A 82 -18.16 -2.92 10.21
CA ARG A 82 -19.34 -2.52 9.46
C ARG A 82 -18.92 -1.96 8.10
N LEU A 83 -19.43 -2.52 7.00
CA LEU A 83 -19.05 -2.11 5.65
C LEU A 83 -19.95 -0.99 5.12
N ASP A 84 -19.89 0.17 5.78
CA ASP A 84 -20.64 1.39 5.44
C ASP A 84 -19.80 2.40 4.63
N SER A 85 -18.74 1.93 3.99
CA SER A 85 -17.74 2.72 3.27
C SER A 85 -16.91 3.68 4.13
N SER A 86 -17.04 3.66 5.47
CA SER A 86 -16.17 4.47 6.35
C SER A 86 -14.79 3.83 6.61
N VAL A 87 -14.62 2.55 6.24
CA VAL A 87 -13.33 1.86 6.22
C VAL A 87 -12.97 1.62 4.76
N PRO A 88 -11.80 2.11 4.27
CA PRO A 88 -11.38 1.91 2.88
C PRO A 88 -11.32 0.43 2.52
N ASP A 89 -11.73 0.08 1.30
CA ASP A 89 -11.83 -1.32 0.86
C ASP A 89 -10.49 -2.07 0.95
N ASP A 90 -9.38 -1.38 0.70
CA ASP A 90 -8.05 -1.97 0.83
C ASP A 90 -7.65 -2.23 2.29
N GLU A 91 -8.15 -1.45 3.23
CA GLU A 91 -8.01 -1.75 4.66
C GLU A 91 -8.78 -3.02 5.01
N VAL A 92 -10.02 -3.17 4.52
CA VAL A 92 -10.84 -4.37 4.73
C VAL A 92 -10.15 -5.61 4.15
N LYS A 93 -9.65 -5.54 2.90
CA LYS A 93 -8.89 -6.63 2.26
C LYS A 93 -7.66 -7.03 3.07
N ARG A 94 -6.93 -6.03 3.59
CA ARG A 94 -5.75 -6.24 4.43
C ARG A 94 -6.10 -6.92 5.75
N MET A 95 -7.20 -6.52 6.40
CA MET A 95 -7.70 -7.17 7.61
C MET A 95 -8.08 -8.64 7.33
N ILE A 96 -8.64 -8.94 6.14
CA ILE A 96 -8.95 -10.32 5.72
C ILE A 96 -7.67 -11.15 5.57
N ASP A 97 -6.65 -10.62 4.89
CA ASP A 97 -5.34 -11.27 4.72
C ASP A 97 -4.65 -11.58 6.05
N GLU A 98 -4.69 -10.63 6.97
CA GLU A 98 -4.13 -10.79 8.32
C GLU A 98 -4.89 -11.81 9.14
N SER A 99 -6.22 -11.77 9.10
CA SER A 99 -7.06 -12.77 9.75
C SER A 99 -6.74 -14.19 9.26
N TYR A 100 -6.69 -14.36 7.94
CA TYR A 100 -6.32 -15.62 7.30
C TYR A 100 -4.93 -16.08 7.76
N THR A 101 -3.94 -15.19 7.71
CA THR A 101 -2.55 -15.50 8.12
C THR A 101 -2.45 -15.91 9.59
N LEU A 102 -3.08 -15.15 10.50
CA LEU A 102 -3.11 -15.44 11.93
C LEU A 102 -3.77 -16.79 12.24
N VAL A 103 -4.77 -17.18 11.46
CA VAL A 103 -5.42 -18.50 11.59
C VAL A 103 -4.45 -19.60 11.18
N VAL A 104 -3.83 -19.47 10.01
CA VAL A 104 -2.90 -20.49 9.50
C VAL A 104 -1.69 -20.67 10.40
N GLU A 105 -1.13 -19.58 10.94
CA GLU A 105 0.01 -19.63 11.86
C GLU A 105 -0.27 -20.40 13.15
N LYS A 106 -1.52 -20.40 13.61
CA LYS A 106 -1.97 -21.15 14.80
C LYS A 106 -2.34 -22.60 14.49
N MET A 107 -2.32 -23.03 13.22
CA MET A 107 -2.59 -24.42 12.83
C MET A 107 -1.35 -25.30 13.03
N THR A 108 -1.56 -26.62 13.06
CA THR A 108 -0.46 -27.59 13.17
C THR A 108 0.50 -27.50 11.98
N LYS A 109 1.78 -27.86 12.18
CA LYS A 109 2.78 -27.85 11.11
C LYS A 109 2.35 -28.68 9.88
N ALA A 110 1.65 -29.80 10.09
CA ALA A 110 1.11 -30.63 9.01
C ALA A 110 0.11 -29.87 8.13
N LYS A 111 -0.83 -29.12 8.74
CA LYS A 111 -1.80 -28.31 7.99
C LYS A 111 -1.16 -27.12 7.30
N GLN A 112 -0.19 -26.47 7.94
CA GLN A 112 0.60 -25.42 7.29
C GLN A 112 1.37 -25.95 6.07
N GLN A 113 1.95 -27.16 6.17
CA GLN A 113 2.64 -27.80 5.04
C GLN A 113 1.67 -28.20 3.92
N GLN A 114 0.47 -28.69 4.27
CA GLN A 114 -0.58 -28.95 3.30
C GLN A 114 -0.92 -27.67 2.51
N LEU A 115 -1.15 -26.56 3.21
CA LEU A 115 -1.42 -25.26 2.59
C LEU A 115 -0.27 -24.80 1.70
N ARG A 116 0.99 -24.98 2.12
CA ARG A 116 2.17 -24.69 1.29
C ARG A 116 2.22 -25.49 -0.01
N ARG A 117 1.84 -26.77 0.03
CA ARG A 117 1.72 -27.61 -1.18
C ARG A 117 0.59 -27.15 -2.10
N MET A 118 -0.46 -26.55 -1.53
CA MET A 118 -1.56 -25.93 -2.27
C MET A 118 -1.25 -24.50 -2.75
N GLY A 119 0.00 -24.04 -2.60
CA GLY A 119 0.45 -22.72 -3.06
C GLY A 119 0.34 -21.60 -2.02
N TRP A 120 -0.15 -21.86 -0.81
CA TRP A 120 -0.15 -20.83 0.23
C TRP A 120 1.27 -20.58 0.74
N GLN A 121 1.73 -19.34 0.64
CA GLN A 121 2.96 -18.92 1.28
C GLN A 121 2.64 -17.80 2.27
N LYS A 122 3.14 -17.94 3.51
CA LYS A 122 3.17 -16.79 4.42
C LYS A 122 3.97 -15.70 3.73
N MET A 123 3.33 -14.55 3.50
CA MET A 123 4.01 -13.39 2.96
C MET A 123 4.95 -12.82 4.03
N ALA A 124 6.16 -13.37 4.14
CA ALA A 124 7.19 -12.80 4.98
C ALA A 124 7.57 -11.43 4.43
N LYS A 125 7.72 -10.44 5.32
CA LYS A 125 8.33 -9.16 4.96
C LYS A 125 9.72 -9.42 4.41
N LEU A 126 10.03 -8.79 3.29
CA LEU A 126 11.36 -8.81 2.70
C LEU A 126 12.10 -7.58 3.23
N LEU A 127 13.17 -7.81 3.99
CA LEU A 127 13.96 -6.76 4.66
C LEU A 127 15.34 -6.57 4.00
N ASP A 128 15.50 -7.10 2.79
CA ASP A 128 16.71 -7.01 1.98
C ASP A 128 16.85 -5.64 1.31
N LYS A 129 15.71 -5.08 0.87
CA LYS A 129 15.66 -3.83 0.11
C LYS A 129 14.53 -2.92 0.57
N ILE A 130 14.74 -1.62 0.43
CA ILE A 130 13.69 -0.60 0.54
C ILE A 130 13.35 -0.14 -0.88
N ILE A 131 12.07 -0.03 -1.19
CA ILE A 131 11.61 0.55 -2.47
C ILE A 131 11.38 2.04 -2.27
N VAL A 132 12.15 2.87 -2.94
CA VAL A 132 12.00 4.31 -2.90
C VAL A 132 11.19 4.75 -4.10
N VAL A 133 10.13 5.50 -3.88
CA VAL A 133 9.15 5.90 -4.88
C VAL A 133 8.92 7.40 -4.80
N ASP A 134 8.72 8.00 -5.97
CA ASP A 134 8.25 9.36 -6.14
C ASP A 134 7.21 9.38 -7.28
N LEU A 135 6.09 10.06 -7.06
CA LEU A 135 4.96 10.09 -7.99
C LEU A 135 4.84 11.46 -8.66
N GLU A 136 4.75 11.44 -9.99
CA GLU A 136 4.28 12.61 -10.73
C GLU A 136 2.80 12.44 -11.09
N ALA A 137 2.06 13.54 -11.06
CA ALA A 137 0.63 13.56 -11.31
C ALA A 137 0.24 14.73 -12.23
N THR A 138 -0.89 14.58 -12.92
CA THR A 138 -1.50 15.70 -13.64
C THR A 138 -1.76 16.86 -12.68
N CYS A 139 -1.39 18.05 -13.11
CA CYS A 139 -1.47 19.28 -12.32
C CYS A 139 -1.70 20.50 -13.23
N TRP A 140 -2.09 21.62 -12.61
CA TRP A 140 -2.43 22.87 -13.30
C TRP A 140 -1.91 24.07 -12.52
N GLN A 141 -1.80 25.21 -13.19
CA GLN A 141 -1.55 26.48 -12.52
C GLN A 141 -2.83 26.94 -11.81
N GLY A 142 -3.08 26.41 -10.62
CA GLY A 142 -4.30 26.66 -9.83
C GLY A 142 -5.21 25.43 -9.76
N ASP A 143 -6.52 25.68 -9.74
CA ASP A 143 -7.53 24.62 -9.65
C ASP A 143 -7.60 23.79 -10.95
N PRO A 144 -7.94 22.49 -10.86
CA PRO A 144 -8.15 21.66 -12.03
C PRO A 144 -9.33 22.16 -12.89
N PRO A 145 -9.31 21.92 -14.22
CA PRO A 145 -10.44 22.16 -15.09
C PRO A 145 -11.71 21.43 -14.60
N PRO A 146 -12.92 21.96 -14.88
CA PRO A 146 -14.15 21.31 -14.46
C PRO A 146 -14.25 19.85 -14.94
N GLY A 147 -14.38 18.93 -13.98
CA GLY A 147 -14.49 17.49 -14.23
C GLY A 147 -13.16 16.74 -14.22
N GLU A 148 -12.03 17.44 -14.22
CA GLU A 148 -10.70 16.82 -14.08
C GLU A 148 -10.27 16.74 -12.61
N THR A 149 -9.47 15.73 -12.31
CA THR A 149 -8.79 15.56 -11.01
C THR A 149 -7.37 15.11 -11.24
N SER A 150 -6.47 15.42 -10.31
CA SER A 150 -5.10 14.91 -10.39
C SER A 150 -5.08 13.38 -10.47
N GLU A 151 -4.27 12.86 -11.38
CA GLU A 151 -4.02 11.44 -11.58
C GLU A 151 -2.51 11.20 -11.73
N ILE A 152 -2.01 10.15 -11.11
CA ILE A 152 -0.64 9.68 -11.23
C ILE A 152 -0.36 9.36 -12.70
N ILE A 153 0.69 9.95 -13.24
CA ILE A 153 1.19 9.77 -14.61
C ILE A 153 2.59 9.15 -14.65
N GLU A 154 3.33 9.19 -13.53
CA GLU A 154 4.62 8.50 -13.38
C GLU A 154 4.72 7.88 -11.98
N ILE A 155 5.24 6.65 -11.92
CA ILE A 155 5.85 6.08 -10.72
C ILE A 155 7.35 5.99 -10.98
N GLY A 156 8.10 6.92 -10.43
CA GLY A 156 9.54 6.85 -10.34
C GLY A 156 9.98 5.92 -9.22
N LEU A 157 10.97 5.08 -9.47
CA LEU A 157 11.39 4.06 -8.53
C LEU A 157 12.90 3.82 -8.53
N CYS A 158 13.45 3.68 -7.32
CA CYS A 158 14.79 3.16 -7.06
C CYS A 158 14.72 2.14 -5.93
N THR A 159 15.49 1.05 -5.99
CA THR A 159 15.63 0.15 -4.84
C THR A 159 16.93 0.40 -4.09
N LEU A 160 16.85 0.55 -2.76
CA LEU A 160 17.99 0.70 -1.87
C LEU A 160 18.28 -0.62 -1.17
N ASP A 161 19.48 -1.18 -1.35
CA ASP A 161 19.93 -2.36 -0.61
C ASP A 161 20.22 -1.99 0.85
N VAL A 162 19.60 -2.70 1.79
CA VAL A 162 19.72 -2.40 3.23
C VAL A 162 21.10 -2.77 3.76
N LYS A 163 21.76 -3.78 3.17
CA LYS A 163 23.05 -4.26 3.64
C LYS A 163 24.18 -3.39 3.13
N SER A 164 24.25 -3.09 1.85
CA SER A 164 25.33 -2.28 1.26
C SER A 164 25.05 -0.77 1.31
N GLY A 165 23.77 -0.36 1.38
CA GLY A 165 23.38 1.04 1.22
C GLY A 165 23.45 1.52 -0.24
N GLU A 166 23.67 0.61 -1.19
CA GLU A 166 23.75 0.93 -2.60
C GLU A 166 22.35 1.06 -3.21
N ARG A 167 22.21 2.08 -4.06
CA ARG A 167 21.05 2.26 -4.93
C ARG A 167 21.20 1.33 -6.13
N SER A 168 20.14 0.60 -6.47
CA SER A 168 20.02 -0.12 -7.75
C SER A 168 19.31 0.76 -8.79
N GLU A 169 19.36 0.34 -10.05
CA GLU A 169 18.85 1.03 -11.25
C GLU A 169 17.60 1.91 -11.08
N LYS A 170 17.58 3.00 -11.85
CA LYS A 170 16.46 3.92 -12.05
C LYS A 170 15.36 3.24 -12.88
N TRP A 171 14.13 3.22 -12.37
CA TRP A 171 12.97 2.65 -13.07
C TRP A 171 11.82 3.66 -13.12
N THR A 172 11.17 3.72 -14.28
CA THR A 172 9.95 4.50 -14.50
C THR A 172 8.81 3.56 -14.89
N ILE A 173 7.64 3.77 -14.31
CA ILE A 173 6.37 3.23 -14.81
C ILE A 173 5.48 4.43 -15.13
N PHE A 174 5.31 4.73 -16.42
CA PHE A 174 4.30 5.69 -16.84
C PHE A 174 2.91 5.11 -16.65
N ILE A 175 1.93 5.97 -16.37
CA ILE A 175 0.53 5.61 -16.23
C ILE A 175 -0.29 6.51 -17.15
N LYS A 176 -1.22 5.90 -17.89
CA LYS A 176 -2.15 6.64 -18.73
C LYS A 176 -3.28 7.20 -17.84
N PRO A 177 -3.48 8.53 -17.77
CA PRO A 177 -4.61 9.12 -17.05
C PRO A 177 -5.93 8.81 -17.75
N GLU A 178 -7.01 8.61 -16.99
CA GLU A 178 -8.34 8.26 -17.52
C GLU A 178 -9.34 9.44 -17.44
N HIS A 179 -9.08 10.40 -16.56
CA HIS A 179 -9.99 11.51 -16.22
C HIS A 179 -9.33 12.89 -16.23
N SER A 180 -8.10 12.99 -16.76
CA SER A 180 -7.36 14.24 -16.83
C SER A 180 -6.43 14.28 -18.03
N THR A 181 -6.03 15.48 -18.41
CA THR A 181 -5.06 15.72 -19.48
C THR A 181 -3.85 16.48 -18.94
N LEU A 182 -2.70 16.31 -19.59
CA LEU A 182 -1.50 17.05 -19.21
C LEU A 182 -1.67 18.51 -19.64
N SER A 183 -1.65 19.41 -18.66
CA SER A 183 -1.56 20.84 -18.93
C SER A 183 -0.13 21.24 -19.33
N ASP A 184 0.03 22.39 -19.97
CA ASP A 184 1.35 22.95 -20.28
C ASP A 184 2.20 23.11 -19.00
N TYR A 185 1.57 23.51 -17.89
CA TYR A 185 2.22 23.62 -16.58
C TYR A 185 2.75 22.26 -16.09
N CYS A 186 1.96 21.19 -16.25
CA CYS A 186 2.37 19.83 -15.87
C CYS A 186 3.54 19.35 -16.73
N ILE A 187 3.53 19.64 -18.03
CA ILE A 187 4.61 19.27 -18.95
C ILE A 187 5.89 20.04 -18.61
N GLU A 188 5.80 21.34 -18.39
CA GLU A 188 6.95 22.17 -18.02
C GLU A 188 7.55 21.74 -16.67
N LEU A 189 6.68 21.45 -15.70
CA LEU A 189 7.11 21.01 -14.38
C LEU A 189 7.78 19.65 -14.44
N THR A 190 7.13 18.65 -15.05
CA THR A 190 7.53 17.24 -14.92
C THR A 190 8.41 16.72 -16.05
N THR A 191 8.51 17.46 -17.16
CA THR A 191 9.11 17.03 -18.43
C THR A 191 8.47 15.76 -19.02
N ILE A 192 7.27 15.38 -18.56
CA ILE A 192 6.49 14.28 -19.12
C ILE A 192 5.64 14.85 -20.25
N HIS A 193 5.73 14.22 -21.42
CA HIS A 193 4.97 14.61 -22.60
C HIS A 193 3.91 13.56 -22.94
N PRO A 194 2.78 13.94 -23.59
CA PRO A 194 1.69 13.01 -23.94
C PRO A 194 2.14 11.74 -24.67
N GLU A 195 3.13 11.83 -25.55
CA GLU A 195 3.70 10.69 -26.29
C GLU A 195 4.33 9.62 -25.36
N MET A 196 4.80 10.01 -24.17
CA MET A 196 5.33 9.06 -23.18
C MET A 196 4.22 8.22 -22.54
N LEU A 197 2.98 8.70 -22.60
CA LEU A 197 1.81 8.08 -21.95
C LEU A 197 0.89 7.33 -22.92
N GLU A 198 1.10 7.45 -24.23
CA GLU A 198 0.19 6.92 -25.26
C GLU A 198 -0.08 5.40 -25.09
N ASN A 199 0.99 4.65 -24.79
CA ASN A 199 1.00 3.21 -24.56
C ASN A 199 1.29 2.83 -23.10
N ALA A 200 1.15 3.78 -22.18
CA ALA A 200 1.37 3.52 -20.77
C ALA A 200 0.28 2.59 -20.20
N PRO A 201 0.62 1.71 -19.25
CA PRO A 201 -0.35 0.87 -18.57
C PRO A 201 -1.37 1.70 -17.77
N SER A 202 -2.49 1.05 -17.45
CA SER A 202 -3.43 1.55 -16.44
C SER A 202 -2.80 1.55 -15.03
N LEU A 203 -3.37 2.32 -14.10
CA LEU A 203 -2.95 2.30 -12.69
C LEU A 203 -2.99 0.87 -12.10
N ARG A 204 -4.00 0.07 -12.49
CA ARG A 204 -4.15 -1.33 -12.04
C ARG A 204 -2.97 -2.20 -12.47
N GLU A 205 -2.54 -2.06 -13.71
CA GLU A 205 -1.42 -2.80 -14.26
C GLU A 205 -0.09 -2.34 -13.66
N ALA A 206 0.09 -1.04 -13.47
CA ALA A 206 1.25 -0.49 -12.76
C ALA A 206 1.34 -1.00 -11.32
N CYS A 207 0.23 -1.03 -10.59
CA CYS A 207 0.17 -1.58 -9.22
C CYS A 207 0.52 -3.07 -9.19
N ARG A 208 0.02 -3.86 -10.15
CA ARG A 208 0.37 -5.28 -10.29
C ARG A 208 1.87 -5.45 -10.55
N LEU A 209 2.44 -4.66 -11.46
CA LEU A 209 3.86 -4.69 -11.79
C LEU A 209 4.73 -4.38 -10.56
N LEU A 210 4.34 -3.39 -9.74
CA LEU A 210 5.03 -3.07 -8.49
C LEU A 210 5.08 -4.26 -7.53
N GLN A 211 3.95 -4.95 -7.35
CA GLN A 211 3.85 -6.10 -6.45
C GLN A 211 4.62 -7.32 -6.98
N GLU A 212 4.51 -7.62 -8.28
CA GLU A 212 5.12 -8.81 -8.88
C GLU A 212 6.64 -8.65 -9.02
N LYS A 213 7.09 -7.52 -9.57
CA LYS A 213 8.52 -7.29 -9.88
C LYS A 213 9.30 -6.80 -8.67
N TYR A 214 8.72 -5.89 -7.88
CA TYR A 214 9.43 -5.24 -6.77
C TYR A 214 8.98 -5.73 -5.39
N HIS A 215 7.93 -6.55 -5.31
CA HIS A 215 7.38 -7.03 -4.04
C HIS A 215 7.00 -5.90 -3.10
N SER A 216 6.42 -4.82 -3.65
CA SER A 216 6.06 -3.60 -2.92
C SER A 216 5.07 -3.81 -1.78
N ASN A 217 4.24 -4.83 -1.86
CA ASN A 217 3.35 -5.27 -0.78
C ASN A 217 4.09 -5.97 0.38
N ARG A 218 5.34 -6.40 0.17
CA ARG A 218 6.15 -7.17 1.15
C ARG A 218 7.38 -6.44 1.65
N ARG A 219 7.89 -5.48 0.89
CA ARG A 219 9.04 -4.65 1.27
C ARG A 219 8.57 -3.39 1.98
N THR A 220 9.44 -2.86 2.83
CA THR A 220 9.31 -1.47 3.26
C THR A 220 9.51 -0.58 2.04
N TRP A 221 8.74 0.48 1.95
CA TRP A 221 8.88 1.48 0.91
C TRP A 221 9.04 2.87 1.52
N ALA A 222 9.53 3.80 0.73
CA ALA A 222 9.81 5.16 1.15
C ALA A 222 9.45 6.14 0.04
N SER A 223 9.09 7.35 0.42
CA SER A 223 8.97 8.50 -0.47
C SER A 223 9.46 9.73 0.27
N TYR A 224 9.60 10.87 -0.41
CA TYR A 224 10.16 12.03 0.26
C TYR A 224 9.25 12.51 1.39
N GLY A 225 7.95 12.65 1.13
CA GLY A 225 6.94 13.00 2.13
C GLY A 225 5.73 12.08 2.08
N ASP A 226 4.65 12.44 2.80
CA ASP A 226 3.42 11.64 2.82
C ASP A 226 2.52 11.84 1.59
N TYR A 227 2.83 12.82 0.72
CA TYR A 227 2.03 13.13 -0.47
C TYR A 227 1.86 11.88 -1.36
N ASP A 228 2.94 11.18 -1.71
CA ASP A 228 2.91 10.00 -2.58
C ASP A 228 2.05 8.87 -2.02
N ARG A 229 2.14 8.65 -0.69
CA ARG A 229 1.34 7.65 0.01
C ARG A 229 -0.14 7.99 -0.05
N ILE A 230 -0.47 9.25 0.21
CA ILE A 230 -1.85 9.74 0.22
C ILE A 230 -2.43 9.70 -1.20
N MET A 231 -1.70 10.22 -2.19
CA MET A 231 -2.10 10.24 -3.58
C MET A 231 -2.35 8.83 -4.14
N MET A 232 -1.40 7.90 -3.94
CA MET A 232 -1.57 6.51 -4.35
C MET A 232 -2.79 5.86 -3.70
N ALA A 233 -2.99 6.06 -2.39
CA ALA A 233 -4.13 5.50 -1.68
C ALA A 233 -5.47 6.05 -2.21
N GLN A 234 -5.57 7.36 -2.38
CA GLN A 234 -6.77 8.04 -2.87
C GLN A 234 -7.13 7.61 -4.30
N GLN A 235 -6.15 7.55 -5.20
CA GLN A 235 -6.42 7.14 -6.58
C GLN A 235 -6.74 5.65 -6.68
N CYS A 236 -6.05 4.80 -5.91
CA CYS A 236 -6.40 3.37 -5.81
C CYS A 236 -7.85 3.17 -5.34
N GLU A 237 -8.25 3.86 -4.27
CA GLU A 237 -9.61 3.82 -3.74
C GLU A 237 -10.63 4.29 -4.78
N LYS A 238 -10.40 5.45 -5.40
CA LYS A 238 -11.28 6.02 -6.42
C LYS A 238 -11.48 5.09 -7.62
N MET A 239 -10.42 4.39 -8.05
CA MET A 239 -10.44 3.49 -9.21
C MET A 239 -10.73 2.02 -8.86
N GLY A 240 -10.99 1.69 -7.59
CA GLY A 240 -11.18 0.32 -7.12
C GLY A 240 -9.97 -0.59 -7.39
N VAL A 241 -8.76 -0.01 -7.41
CA VAL A 241 -7.49 -0.71 -7.61
C VAL A 241 -6.89 -1.08 -6.25
N PRO A 242 -6.45 -2.33 -6.03
CA PRO A 242 -5.78 -2.68 -4.78
C PRO A 242 -4.48 -1.90 -4.56
N TYR A 243 -4.36 -1.26 -3.41
CA TYR A 243 -3.16 -0.51 -3.01
C TYR A 243 -1.86 -1.36 -3.16
N PRO A 244 -0.83 -0.86 -3.85
CA PRO A 244 0.32 -1.69 -4.23
C PRO A 244 1.37 -1.89 -3.13
N PHE A 245 1.35 -1.10 -2.06
CA PHE A 245 2.42 -1.10 -1.05
C PHE A 245 2.04 -1.75 0.28
N GLY A 246 3.04 -2.22 1.02
CA GLY A 246 2.89 -2.69 2.39
C GLY A 246 2.70 -1.53 3.39
N ARG A 247 2.32 -1.87 4.63
CA ARG A 247 2.10 -0.88 5.72
C ARG A 247 3.33 -0.06 6.11
N SER A 248 4.52 -0.57 5.82
CA SER A 248 5.78 0.03 6.26
C SER A 248 6.24 1.07 5.25
N HIS A 249 5.85 2.31 5.49
CA HIS A 249 6.30 3.49 4.75
C HIS A 249 7.29 4.30 5.57
N ILE A 250 8.32 4.83 4.93
CA ILE A 250 9.29 5.77 5.51
C ILE A 250 9.09 7.14 4.84
N ASN A 251 8.77 8.15 5.65
CA ASN A 251 8.82 9.55 5.25
C ASN A 251 10.27 10.06 5.40
N VAL A 252 10.98 10.20 4.29
CA VAL A 252 12.42 10.51 4.28
C VAL A 252 12.69 11.95 4.73
N LYS A 253 11.81 12.89 4.39
CA LYS A 253 11.88 14.30 4.78
C LYS A 253 11.79 14.47 6.31
N ASN A 254 10.92 13.71 6.95
CA ASN A 254 10.83 13.65 8.42
C ASN A 254 12.09 13.06 9.03
N LEU A 255 12.56 11.92 8.50
CA LEU A 255 13.74 11.25 9.02
C LEU A 255 14.99 12.12 8.90
N LEU A 256 15.14 12.84 7.78
CA LEU A 256 16.21 13.81 7.56
C LEU A 256 16.16 14.96 8.57
N ALA A 257 14.98 15.57 8.77
CA ALA A 257 14.82 16.67 9.72
C ALA A 257 15.19 16.23 11.15
N LEU A 258 14.80 15.02 11.55
CA LEU A 258 15.18 14.45 12.84
C LEU A 258 16.68 14.17 12.93
N HIS A 259 17.28 13.60 11.88
CA HIS A 259 18.70 13.28 11.82
C HIS A 259 19.59 14.51 11.95
N LEU A 260 19.22 15.62 11.32
CA LEU A 260 19.98 16.88 11.33
C LEU A 260 19.52 17.85 12.44
N GLY A 261 18.52 17.49 13.26
CA GLY A 261 17.98 18.36 14.30
C GLY A 261 17.33 19.65 13.76
N LEU A 262 16.71 19.60 12.57
CA LEU A 262 16.09 20.75 11.93
C LEU A 262 14.80 21.15 12.66
N LYS A 263 14.54 22.46 12.76
CA LYS A 263 13.28 22.99 13.32
C LYS A 263 12.06 22.77 12.42
N ARG A 264 12.29 22.52 11.13
CA ARG A 264 11.26 22.30 10.12
C ARG A 264 11.78 21.38 9.04
N GLU A 265 10.86 20.73 8.36
CA GLU A 265 11.13 19.97 7.14
C GLU A 265 11.63 20.88 6.01
N VAL A 266 12.39 20.30 5.08
CA VAL A 266 12.95 20.99 3.90
C VAL A 266 12.54 20.27 2.61
N ASN A 267 12.66 20.90 1.45
CA ASN A 267 12.43 20.22 0.15
C ASN A 267 13.62 19.32 -0.23
N LEU A 268 13.43 18.44 -1.21
CA LEU A 268 14.42 17.43 -1.58
C LEU A 268 15.75 18.05 -1.98
N LEU A 269 15.75 19.09 -2.81
CA LEU A 269 16.95 19.79 -3.25
C LEU A 269 17.74 20.39 -2.07
N THR A 270 17.06 20.99 -1.11
CA THR A 270 17.68 21.49 0.12
C THR A 270 18.21 20.31 0.96
N GLY A 271 17.46 19.21 1.01
CA GLY A 271 17.83 18.03 1.77
C GLY A 271 19.07 17.32 1.23
N THR A 272 19.23 17.20 -0.08
CA THR A 272 20.47 16.67 -0.69
C THR A 272 21.64 17.60 -0.41
N ALA A 273 21.47 18.91 -0.58
CA ALA A 273 22.50 19.90 -0.31
C ALA A 273 22.98 19.88 1.16
N LEU A 274 22.08 19.75 2.13
CA LEU A 274 22.43 19.65 3.56
C LEU A 274 23.25 18.39 3.91
N LEU A 275 23.25 17.38 3.03
CA LEU A 275 24.03 16.15 3.18
C LEU A 275 25.25 16.11 2.25
N ASP A 276 25.58 17.24 1.61
CA ASP A 276 26.63 17.33 0.59
C ASP A 276 26.45 16.28 -0.53
N LEU A 277 25.21 15.97 -0.89
CA LEU A 277 24.86 15.07 -1.99
C LEU A 277 24.54 15.91 -3.23
N PRO A 278 25.23 15.71 -4.36
CA PRO A 278 24.82 16.34 -5.61
C PRO A 278 23.46 15.79 -6.03
N PHE A 279 22.59 16.68 -6.53
CA PHE A 279 21.33 16.25 -7.12
C PHE A 279 21.59 15.66 -8.51
N GLU A 280 21.13 14.43 -8.75
CA GLU A 280 21.38 13.70 -9.99
C GLU A 280 20.10 13.60 -10.85
N GLY A 281 20.07 14.27 -11.99
CA GLY A 281 18.95 14.23 -12.95
C GLY A 281 18.09 15.49 -12.95
N THR A 282 16.84 15.35 -13.40
CA THR A 282 15.87 16.44 -13.53
C THR A 282 14.97 16.48 -12.30
N ILE A 283 14.76 17.67 -11.73
CA ILE A 283 13.80 17.88 -10.62
C ILE A 283 12.38 17.73 -11.17
N HIS A 284 11.47 17.13 -10.39
CA HIS A 284 10.09 16.80 -10.80
C HIS A 284 10.03 15.76 -11.91
N ARG A 285 11.09 14.95 -12.02
CA ARG A 285 11.05 13.72 -12.77
C ARG A 285 11.09 12.60 -11.78
N GLY A 286 9.98 11.88 -11.60
CA GLY A 286 9.80 10.98 -10.46
C GLY A 286 10.95 9.97 -10.32
N VAL A 287 11.49 9.45 -11.43
CA VAL A 287 12.60 8.49 -11.35
C VAL A 287 13.92 9.10 -10.85
N ASP A 288 14.19 10.36 -11.17
CA ASP A 288 15.36 11.09 -10.71
C ASP A 288 15.15 11.54 -9.26
N ASP A 289 13.96 11.99 -8.90
CA ASP A 289 13.61 12.31 -7.52
C ASP A 289 13.71 11.07 -6.63
N ALA A 290 13.14 9.93 -7.02
CA ALA A 290 13.27 8.66 -6.29
C ALA A 290 14.74 8.24 -6.07
N TRP A 291 15.61 8.48 -7.06
CA TRP A 291 17.05 8.19 -6.95
C TRP A 291 17.76 9.09 -5.94
N ASN A 292 17.40 10.37 -5.88
CA ASN A 292 17.95 11.32 -4.91
C ASN A 292 17.38 11.09 -3.51
N ILE A 293 16.09 10.77 -3.38
CA ILE A 293 15.46 10.35 -2.13
C ILE A 293 16.16 9.12 -1.57
N ALA A 294 16.50 8.15 -2.42
CA ALA A 294 17.23 6.94 -2.00
C ALA A 294 18.64 7.28 -1.47
N ALA A 295 19.30 8.29 -2.03
CA ALA A 295 20.60 8.77 -1.56
C ALA A 295 20.50 9.38 -0.15
N VAL A 296 19.53 10.26 0.04
CA VAL A 296 19.22 10.88 1.35
C VAL A 296 18.89 9.79 2.36
N LEU A 297 18.01 8.85 2.01
CA LEU A 297 17.63 7.76 2.88
C LEU A 297 18.82 6.87 3.24
N SER A 298 19.67 6.52 2.28
CA SER A 298 20.89 5.75 2.54
C SER A 298 21.80 6.48 3.54
N ARG A 299 22.05 7.77 3.33
CA ARG A 299 22.88 8.58 4.24
C ARG A 299 22.29 8.65 5.65
N VAL A 300 20.99 8.90 5.77
CA VAL A 300 20.34 9.10 7.07
C VAL A 300 20.13 7.80 7.84
N LEU A 301 19.75 6.73 7.16
CA LEU A 301 19.39 5.45 7.79
C LEU A 301 20.60 4.53 7.97
N LEU A 302 21.49 4.49 6.98
CA LEU A 302 22.58 3.50 6.88
C LEU A 302 23.97 4.12 7.05
N GLY A 303 24.10 5.45 6.95
CA GLY A 303 25.36 6.19 7.13
C GLY A 303 25.88 6.29 8.56
N ARG A 304 25.51 5.37 9.45
CA ARG A 304 26.21 5.21 10.73
C ARG A 304 27.53 4.51 10.44
N ASP A 305 28.64 5.05 10.95
CA ASP A 305 29.93 4.38 10.92
C ASP A 305 29.76 2.91 11.31
N ARG A 306 30.07 2.00 10.39
CA ARG A 306 30.20 0.56 10.65
C ARG A 306 31.63 0.24 11.01
#